data_AF-A0A817FXC3-F1
#
_entry.id   AF-A0A817FXC3-F1
#
_cell.length_a   1.000
_cell.length_b   1.000
_cell.length_c   1.000
_cell.angle_alpha   90.00
_cell.angle_beta   90.00
_cell.angle_gamma   90.00
#
_symmetry.space_group_name_H-M   'P 1'
#
loop_
_entity.id
_entity.type
_entity.pdbx_description
1 polymer ?
#
loop_
_entity_poly.entity_id
_entity_poly.type
_entity_poly.pdbx_seq_one_letter_code
_entity_poly.pdbx_strand_id
1 'polypeptide(L)'
;MPFSNYDYDRLVQNTVEPMECNDLRTICIAYRDFSSDDLPNWDDEAYVVDQLTCICICGIEDPVRPEIPDAITQCRNAGITIRMITGDSINLARSIVLKCGIISANDDCLALEGKELHQCIRTRPDGKAEQNLFDKIWPNLRVLARS
;
A
#
# COMPACT_ATOMS: atom_id res chain seq x y z
N MET A 1 -21.80 -20.19 6.40
CA MET A 1 -20.61 -20.55 7.20
C MET A 1 -19.89 -19.27 7.57
N PRO A 2 -19.37 -19.13 8.79
CA PRO A 2 -18.59 -17.94 9.16
C PRO A 2 -17.31 -17.88 8.32
N PHE A 3 -16.93 -16.68 7.91
CA PHE A 3 -15.67 -16.43 7.21
C PHE A 3 -14.51 -16.69 8.17
N SER A 4 -13.73 -17.73 7.90
CA SER A 4 -12.65 -18.16 8.80
C SER A 4 -11.34 -17.42 8.48
N ASN A 5 -10.38 -17.48 9.41
CA ASN A 5 -9.02 -16.97 9.14
C ASN A 5 -8.37 -17.67 7.93
N TYR A 6 -8.69 -18.95 7.70
CA TYR A 6 -8.22 -19.67 6.52
C TYR A 6 -8.80 -19.08 5.21
N ASP A 7 -10.07 -18.70 5.21
CA ASP A 7 -10.70 -18.05 4.04
C ASP A 7 -10.13 -16.65 3.82
N TYR A 8 -9.82 -15.92 4.90
CA TYR A 8 -9.13 -14.64 4.86
C TYR A 8 -7.75 -14.78 4.20
N ASP A 9 -6.90 -15.67 4.71
CA ASP A 9 -5.55 -15.86 4.19
C ASP A 9 -5.59 -16.26 2.71
N ARG A 10 -6.54 -17.13 2.34
CA ARG A 10 -6.75 -17.56 0.95
C ARG A 10 -7.21 -16.40 0.05
N LEU A 11 -8.11 -15.54 0.53
CA LEU A 11 -8.58 -14.37 -0.20
C LEU A 11 -7.43 -13.39 -0.46
N VAL A 12 -6.62 -13.12 0.57
CA VAL A 12 -5.48 -12.20 0.47
C VAL A 12 -4.45 -12.74 -0.52
N GLN A 13 -3.97 -13.97 -0.30
CA GLN A 13 -2.87 -14.55 -1.10
C GLN A 13 -3.27 -14.83 -2.55
N ASN A 14 -4.50 -15.29 -2.80
CA ASN A 14 -4.89 -15.73 -4.14
C ASN A 14 -5.67 -14.68 -4.93
N THR A 15 -6.12 -13.59 -4.30
CA THR A 15 -6.91 -12.54 -4.98
C THR A 15 -6.30 -11.16 -4.79
N VAL A 16 -6.11 -10.71 -3.55
CA VAL A 16 -5.65 -9.34 -3.27
C VAL A 16 -4.21 -9.13 -3.75
N GLU A 17 -3.27 -9.98 -3.32
CA GLU A 17 -1.86 -9.85 -3.70
C GLU A 17 -1.65 -9.92 -5.23
N PRO A 18 -2.26 -10.88 -5.97
CA PRO A 18 -2.19 -10.88 -7.43
C PRO A 18 -2.78 -9.63 -8.08
N MET A 19 -3.88 -9.06 -7.56
CA MET A 19 -4.44 -7.81 -8.07
C MET A 19 -3.47 -6.64 -7.86
N GLU A 20 -2.88 -6.52 -6.67
CA GLU A 20 -1.91 -5.47 -6.36
C GLU A 20 -0.64 -5.56 -7.21
N CYS A 21 -0.16 -6.78 -7.49
CA CYS A 21 0.95 -7.04 -8.41
C CYS A 21 0.64 -6.65 -9.87
N ASN A 22 -0.62 -6.48 -10.23
CA ASN A 22 -1.07 -6.02 -11.54
C ASN A 22 -1.51 -4.54 -11.52
N ASP A 23 -0.96 -3.74 -10.60
CA ASP A 23 -1.26 -2.31 -10.43
C ASP A 23 -2.72 -1.99 -10.04
N LEU A 24 -3.48 -2.96 -9.51
CA LEU A 24 -4.88 -2.75 -9.15
C LEU A 24 -5.03 -2.40 -7.66
N ARG A 25 -5.67 -1.27 -7.37
CA ARG A 25 -6.16 -0.96 -6.03
C ARG A 25 -7.40 -1.82 -5.77
N THR A 26 -7.40 -2.56 -4.67
CA THR A 26 -8.50 -3.45 -4.32
C THR A 26 -9.56 -2.74 -3.47
N ILE A 27 -10.83 -3.04 -3.75
CA ILE A 27 -12.00 -2.57 -2.99
C ILE A 27 -12.85 -3.79 -2.65
N CYS A 28 -13.22 -3.92 -1.37
CA CYS A 28 -14.17 -4.94 -0.93
C CYS A 28 -15.58 -4.36 -0.90
N ILE A 29 -16.54 -5.07 -1.50
CA ILE A 29 -17.96 -4.77 -1.38
C ILE A 29 -18.56 -5.80 -0.44
N ALA A 30 -19.18 -5.31 0.64
CA ALA A 30 -19.83 -6.13 1.65
C ALA A 30 -21.13 -5.46 2.10
N TYR A 31 -22.06 -6.26 2.65
CA TYR A 31 -23.34 -5.75 3.15
C TYR A 31 -23.75 -6.45 4.44
N ARG A 32 -24.67 -5.83 5.17
CA ARG A 32 -25.38 -6.42 6.30
C ARG A 32 -26.81 -5.90 6.31
N ASP A 33 -27.74 -6.79 6.57
CA ASP A 33 -29.15 -6.45 6.69
C ASP A 33 -29.47 -6.04 8.14
N PHE A 34 -30.25 -4.97 8.29
CA PHE A 34 -30.78 -4.53 9.59
C PHE A 34 -32.31 -4.66 9.56
N SER A 35 -32.90 -5.12 10.67
CA SER A 35 -34.34 -5.17 10.83
C SER A 35 -34.90 -3.76 10.98
N SER A 36 -36.07 -3.49 10.40
CA SER A 36 -36.77 -2.20 10.58
C SER A 36 -37.13 -1.92 12.04
N ASP A 37 -37.31 -2.98 12.84
CA ASP A 37 -37.73 -2.89 14.23
C ASP A 37 -36.56 -2.72 15.21
N ASP A 38 -35.33 -2.90 14.74
CA ASP A 38 -34.09 -2.87 15.54
C ASP A 38 -32.96 -2.24 14.73
N LEU A 39 -33.10 -0.94 14.47
CA LEU A 39 -32.09 -0.16 13.75
C LEU A 39 -30.90 0.10 14.68
N PRO A 40 -29.66 -0.04 14.16
CA PRO A 40 -28.48 0.26 14.93
C PRO A 40 -28.40 1.75 15.26
N ASN A 41 -27.62 2.09 16.29
CA ASN A 41 -27.10 3.43 16.42
C ASN A 41 -26.10 3.68 15.29
N TRP A 42 -26.45 4.52 14.31
CA TRP A 42 -25.60 4.81 13.16
C TRP A 42 -24.31 5.56 13.52
N ASP A 43 -24.25 6.17 14.71
CA ASP A 43 -23.04 6.80 15.22
C ASP A 43 -22.05 5.78 15.84
N ASP A 44 -22.47 4.53 16.07
CA ASP A 44 -21.60 3.45 16.51
C ASP A 44 -21.01 2.71 15.30
N GLU A 45 -19.98 3.31 14.70
CA GLU A 45 -19.32 2.79 13.51
C GLU A 45 -18.84 1.34 13.72
N ALA A 46 -18.25 1.04 14.87
CA ALA A 46 -17.70 -0.28 15.16
C ALA A 46 -18.78 -1.38 15.14
N TYR A 47 -19.97 -1.09 15.66
CA TYR A 47 -21.11 -2.00 15.58
C TYR A 47 -21.64 -2.16 14.14
N VAL A 48 -21.75 -1.04 13.41
CA VAL A 48 -22.32 -1.01 12.06
C VAL A 48 -21.45 -1.78 11.05
N VAL A 49 -20.12 -1.69 11.19
CA VAL A 49 -19.17 -2.38 10.28
C VAL A 49 -18.82 -3.81 10.71
N ASP A 50 -19.39 -4.30 11.81
CA ASP A 50 -19.20 -5.70 12.25
C ASP A 50 -20.13 -6.67 11.48
N GLN A 51 -19.71 -7.93 11.37
CA GLN A 51 -20.50 -9.04 10.81
C GLN A 51 -21.06 -8.81 9.40
N LEU A 52 -20.30 -8.15 8.55
CA LEU A 52 -20.66 -7.96 7.14
C LEU A 52 -20.51 -9.27 6.35
N THR A 53 -21.35 -9.44 5.33
CA THR A 53 -21.22 -10.47 4.30
C THR A 53 -20.45 -9.89 3.11
N CYS A 54 -19.24 -10.41 2.88
CA CYS A 54 -18.44 -10.06 1.71
C CYS A 54 -19.11 -10.58 0.43
N ILE A 55 -19.29 -9.69 -0.56
CA ILE A 55 -19.88 -10.02 -1.87
C ILE A 55 -18.75 -10.27 -2.88
N CYS A 56 -17.83 -9.31 -3.02
CA CYS A 56 -16.73 -9.40 -3.98
C CYS A 56 -15.57 -8.46 -3.64
N ILE A 57 -14.41 -8.77 -4.23
CA ILE A 57 -13.25 -7.87 -4.33
C ILE A 57 -13.16 -7.38 -5.78
N CYS A 58 -13.09 -6.07 -5.95
CA CYS A 58 -12.88 -5.43 -7.24
C CYS A 58 -11.48 -4.82 -7.28
N GLY A 59 -10.77 -5.00 -8.40
CA GLY A 59 -9.54 -4.28 -8.68
C GLY A 59 -9.82 -3.08 -9.58
N ILE A 60 -9.38 -1.90 -9.19
CA ILE A 60 -9.43 -0.68 -10.00
C ILE A 60 -8.02 -0.24 -10.37
N GLU A 61 -7.80 0.07 -11.65
CA GLU A 61 -6.53 0.62 -12.11
C GLU A 61 -6.60 2.14 -12.10
N ASP A 62 -5.57 2.79 -11.56
CA ASP A 62 -5.29 4.20 -11.81
C ASP A 62 -4.12 4.29 -12.81
N PRO A 63 -4.41 4.52 -14.10
CA PRO A 63 -3.38 4.43 -15.13
C PRO A 63 -2.34 5.53 -14.94
N VAL A 64 -1.07 5.16 -15.11
CA VAL A 64 0.04 6.12 -15.13
C VAL A 64 -0.20 7.12 -16.26
N ARG A 65 -0.13 8.41 -15.93
CA ARG A 65 -0.29 9.47 -16.93
C ARG A 65 0.81 9.36 -17.99
N PRO A 66 0.48 9.52 -19.29
CA PRO A 66 1.42 9.25 -20.38
C PRO A 66 2.68 10.13 -20.36
N GLU A 67 2.61 11.32 -19.75
CA GLU A 67 3.74 12.24 -19.61
C GLU A 67 4.77 11.85 -18.53
N ILE A 68 4.42 10.91 -17.64
CA ILE A 68 5.24 10.59 -16.45
C ILE A 68 6.60 9.95 -16.80
N PRO A 69 6.69 8.94 -17.71
CA PRO A 69 7.98 8.33 -18.06
C PRO A 69 8.99 9.33 -18.64
N ASP A 70 8.51 10.27 -19.46
CA ASP A 70 9.34 11.32 -20.06
C ASP A 70 9.85 12.29 -19.00
N ALA A 71 8.98 12.71 -18.07
CA ALA A 71 9.37 13.56 -16.94
C ALA A 71 10.42 12.88 -16.06
N ILE A 72 10.26 11.59 -15.77
CA ILE A 72 11.23 10.80 -14.99
C ILE A 72 12.59 10.75 -15.68
N THR A 73 12.61 10.54 -17.00
CA THR A 73 13.83 10.53 -17.79
C THR A 73 14.55 11.88 -17.75
N GLN A 74 13.81 12.98 -17.88
CA GLN A 74 14.37 14.33 -17.78
C GLN A 74 14.98 14.59 -16.39
N CYS A 75 14.28 14.22 -15.32
CA CYS A 75 14.80 14.34 -13.95
C CYS A 75 16.08 13.51 -13.75
N ARG A 76 16.10 12.27 -14.24
CA ARG A 76 17.28 11.39 -14.15
C ARG A 76 18.48 11.97 -14.91
N ASN A 77 18.27 12.52 -16.11
CA ASN A 77 19.32 13.18 -16.91
C ASN A 77 19.87 14.44 -16.24
N ALA A 78 19.06 15.12 -15.41
CA ALA A 78 19.48 16.24 -14.59
C ALA A 78 20.19 15.83 -13.28
N GLY A 79 20.38 14.53 -13.03
CA GLY A 79 20.97 14.02 -11.79
C GLY A 79 20.01 14.02 -10.59
N ILE A 80 18.71 14.19 -10.81
CA ILE A 80 17.69 14.20 -9.75
C ILE A 80 17.30 12.75 -9.40
N THR A 81 17.39 12.42 -8.12
CA THR A 81 16.92 11.11 -7.61
C THR A 81 15.45 11.18 -7.23
N ILE A 82 14.63 10.40 -7.91
CA ILE A 82 13.18 10.32 -7.67
C ILE A 82 12.90 9.23 -6.63
N ARG A 83 11.98 9.52 -5.71
CA ARG A 83 11.52 8.58 -4.68
C ARG A 83 9.99 8.64 -4.61
N MET A 84 9.34 7.49 -4.55
CA MET A 84 7.90 7.40 -4.34
C MET A 84 7.58 7.33 -2.85
N ILE A 85 6.59 8.10 -2.42
CA ILE A 85 5.95 7.99 -1.11
C ILE A 85 4.46 7.80 -1.38
N THR A 86 3.85 6.75 -0.84
CA THR A 86 2.43 6.43 -1.03
C THR A 86 1.83 5.77 0.20
N GLY A 87 0.52 5.94 0.39
CA GLY A 87 -0.28 5.21 1.38
C GLY A 87 -0.65 3.79 0.92
N ASP A 88 -0.30 3.41 -0.30
CA ASP A 88 -0.62 2.10 -0.88
C ASP A 88 0.20 0.96 -0.28
N SER A 89 -0.19 -0.27 -0.61
CA SER A 89 0.59 -1.46 -0.27
C SER A 89 1.96 -1.42 -0.96
N ILE A 90 2.94 -2.09 -0.34
CA ILE A 90 4.29 -2.17 -0.90
C ILE A 90 4.31 -2.84 -2.28
N ASN A 91 3.43 -3.82 -2.52
CA ASN A 91 3.35 -4.55 -3.80
C ASN A 91 2.84 -3.62 -4.91
N LEU A 92 1.75 -2.89 -4.66
CA LEU A 92 1.21 -1.91 -5.59
C LEU A 92 2.23 -0.81 -5.89
N ALA A 93 2.87 -0.26 -4.85
CA ALA A 93 3.89 0.77 -5.01
C ALA A 93 5.07 0.29 -5.87
N ARG A 94 5.57 -0.94 -5.65
CA ARG A 94 6.67 -1.50 -6.44
C ARG A 94 6.29 -1.65 -7.92
N SER A 95 5.08 -2.13 -8.18
CA SER A 95 4.59 -2.32 -9.55
C SER A 95 4.47 -0.99 -10.30
N ILE A 96 3.89 0.04 -9.66
CA ILE A 96 3.77 1.38 -10.25
C ILE A 96 5.16 2.02 -10.48
N VAL A 97 6.10 1.87 -9.54
CA VAL A 97 7.44 2.47 -9.65
C VAL A 97 8.25 1.85 -10.80
N LEU A 98 8.08 0.54 -11.05
CA LEU A 98 8.62 -0.14 -12.22
C LEU A 98 7.97 0.37 -13.52
N LYS A 99 6.64 0.46 -13.55
CA LYS A 99 5.87 0.94 -14.72
C LYS A 99 6.20 2.40 -15.09
N CYS A 100 6.38 3.25 -14.09
CA CYS A 100 6.81 4.63 -14.26
C CYS A 100 8.30 4.76 -14.68
N GLY A 101 9.12 3.73 -14.47
CA GLY A 101 10.57 3.78 -14.74
C GLY A 101 11.38 4.53 -13.68
N ILE A 102 10.82 4.72 -12.48
CA ILE A 102 11.53 5.31 -11.32
C ILE A 102 12.67 4.38 -10.88
N ILE A 103 12.42 3.07 -10.88
CA ILE A 103 13.44 2.03 -10.66
C ILE A 103 13.53 1.12 -11.89
N SER A 104 14.72 0.60 -12.16
CA SER A 104 14.93 -0.45 -13.17
C SER A 104 14.82 -1.83 -12.53
N ALA A 105 14.48 -2.87 -13.29
CA ALA A 105 14.41 -4.24 -12.78
C ALA A 105 15.72 -4.77 -12.14
N ASN A 106 16.86 -4.17 -12.52
CA ASN A 106 18.20 -4.51 -12.01
C ASN A 106 18.73 -3.51 -10.97
N ASP A 107 17.95 -2.50 -10.56
CA ASP A 107 18.38 -1.58 -9.50
C ASP A 107 18.27 -2.27 -8.14
N ASP A 108 19.36 -2.27 -7.37
CA ASP A 108 19.36 -2.63 -5.95
C ASP A 108 18.73 -1.48 -5.14
N CYS A 109 17.41 -1.30 -5.31
CA CYS A 109 16.65 -0.26 -4.63
C CYS A 109 15.94 -0.80 -3.40
N LEU A 110 15.91 0.02 -2.35
CA LEU A 110 15.22 -0.30 -1.12
C LEU A 110 13.77 0.23 -1.18
N ALA A 111 12.82 -0.67 -0.94
CA ALA A 111 11.40 -0.39 -0.80
C ALA A 111 10.98 -0.82 0.61
N LEU A 112 10.42 0.11 1.39
CA LEU A 112 10.03 -0.12 2.79
C LEU A 112 8.59 0.33 3.03
N GLU A 113 7.92 -0.31 3.98
CA GLU A 113 6.72 0.25 4.60
C GLU A 113 7.08 1.27 5.70
N GLY A 114 6.18 2.20 6.00
CA GLY A 114 6.37 3.21 7.06
C GLY A 114 6.73 2.62 8.43
N LYS A 115 6.10 1.48 8.78
CA LYS A 115 6.41 0.68 9.98
C LYS A 115 7.87 0.23 10.00
N GLU A 116 8.39 -0.29 8.89
CA GLU A 116 9.74 -0.82 8.80
C GLU A 116 10.76 0.31 8.91
N LEU A 117 10.52 1.42 8.18
CA LEU A 117 11.35 2.61 8.29
C LEU A 117 11.40 3.13 9.74
N HIS A 118 10.25 3.19 10.41
CA HIS A 118 10.16 3.60 11.82
C HIS A 118 11.06 2.73 12.71
N GLN A 119 10.96 1.41 12.57
CA GLN A 119 11.76 0.46 13.34
C GLN A 119 13.26 0.60 13.05
N CYS A 120 13.63 0.89 11.81
CA CYS A 120 15.03 1.07 11.43
C CYS A 120 15.65 2.37 11.96
N ILE A 121 14.87 3.43 12.19
CA ILE A 121 15.40 4.75 12.58
C ILE A 121 15.07 5.18 14.01
N ARG A 122 14.20 4.47 14.74
CA ARG A 122 13.80 4.82 16.11
C ARG A 122 14.13 3.66 17.04
N THR A 123 15.41 3.50 17.38
CA THR A 123 15.86 2.40 18.28
C THR A 123 15.82 2.80 19.75
N ARG A 124 15.81 4.10 20.03
CA ARG A 124 15.76 4.65 21.38
C ARG A 124 14.33 4.68 21.94
N PRO A 125 14.17 4.53 23.27
CA PRO A 125 12.86 4.60 23.93
C PRO A 125 12.16 5.96 23.83
N ASP A 126 12.87 7.02 23.42
CA ASP A 126 12.31 8.37 23.27
C ASP A 126 11.48 8.55 21.98
N GLY A 127 11.47 7.53 21.11
CA GLY A 127 10.73 7.52 19.85
C GLY A 127 11.26 8.49 18.80
N LYS A 128 12.43 9.11 19.03
CA LYS A 128 13.02 10.06 18.09
C LYS A 128 13.77 9.34 16.98
N ALA A 129 13.66 9.87 15.76
CA ALA A 129 14.41 9.37 14.63
C ALA A 129 15.90 9.70 14.78
N GLU A 130 16.75 8.70 14.60
CA GLU A 130 18.19 8.78 14.68
C GLU A 130 18.78 9.03 13.30
N GLN A 131 19.34 10.24 13.11
CA GLN A 131 19.86 10.70 11.82
C GLN A 131 20.90 9.74 11.21
N ASN A 132 21.81 9.22 12.03
CA ASN A 132 22.85 8.28 11.61
C ASN A 132 22.31 6.94 11.07
N LEU A 133 21.11 6.53 11.49
CA LEU A 133 20.44 5.33 10.95
C LEU A 133 19.74 5.67 9.65
N PHE A 134 19.05 6.81 9.60
CA PHE A 134 18.43 7.30 8.36
C PHE A 134 19.46 7.49 7.24
N ASP A 135 20.65 8.03 7.57
CA ASP A 135 21.77 8.24 6.64
C ASP A 135 22.26 6.96 5.95
N LYS A 136 22.05 5.79 6.57
CA LYS A 136 22.38 4.49 5.97
C LYS A 136 21.30 3.97 5.02
N ILE A 137 20.09 4.51 5.11
CA ILE A 137 18.89 3.99 4.44
C ILE A 137 18.49 4.87 3.25
N TRP A 138 18.42 6.20 3.46
CA TRP A 138 17.89 7.13 2.45
C TRP A 138 18.63 7.14 1.09
N PRO A 139 19.94 6.82 0.99
CA PRO A 139 20.61 6.75 -0.31
C PRO A 139 20.00 5.69 -1.24
N ASN A 140 19.63 4.53 -0.68
CA ASN A 140 19.07 3.40 -1.41
C ASN A 140 17.54 3.36 -1.39
N LEU A 141 16.89 4.07 -0.46
CA LEU A 141 15.43 4.17 -0.40
C LEU A 141 14.88 4.82 -1.68
N ARG A 142 13.99 4.10 -2.36
CA ARG A 142 13.25 4.57 -3.55
C ARG A 142 11.75 4.53 -3.36
N VAL A 143 11.23 3.67 -2.50
CA VAL A 143 9.79 3.53 -2.25
C VAL A 143 9.53 3.52 -0.75
N LEU A 144 8.63 4.38 -0.30
CA LEU A 144 8.04 4.34 1.04
C LEU A 144 6.52 4.13 0.89
N ALA A 145 6.06 2.93 1.23
CA ALA A 145 4.66 2.53 1.15
C ALA A 145 3.98 2.58 2.54
N ARG A 146 2.65 2.59 2.58
CA ARG A 146 1.86 2.72 3.83
C ARG A 146 2.42 3.78 4.78
N SER A 147 2.79 4.95 4.25
CA SER A 147 3.47 6.04 4.99
C SER A 147 2.54 6.81 5.90
#